data_AF-A0A9E2DCC5-F1
#
_entry.id   AF-A0A9E2DCC5-F1
#
_cell.length_a   1.000
_cell.length_b   1.000
_cell.length_c   1.000
_cell.angle_alpha   90.00
_cell.angle_beta   90.00
_cell.angle_gamma   90.00
#
_symmetry.space_group_name_H-M   'P 1'
#
loop_
_entity.id
_entity.type
_entity.pdbx_description
1 polymer ?
#
loop_
_entity_poly.entity_id
_entity_poly.type
_entity_poly.pdbx_seq_one_letter_code
_entity_poly.pdbx_strand_id
1 'polypeptide(L)'
;MEENPSKKYKLLVLTPKLQTMSGHFFSYCTTLQKAAKINDWEYAAAIPKNCQLNDLPFSWHKILSIDTFDSVPGPRIIKRLYNKFCYQKSLYKFLSEHIASNQKTLIFTEYFSRHQLRALIYCLILLPTKNVSVCLLYRDHHTIYRKPSDALFFKKCHHIIAFLLRNNNFHLLTDCELLQQPLEIFFEKDFSLFPIIEPCSMVNKTPSQPINKIVCWWAGRPGKEKGLNIIKETIDQCENDQIPIHFITSKSSGIDASLHFNFIDLSLLPEVLSSDEYLKQLFYSDIILTPYCQKHYKWKTSGIFIEAIAAKKPILVTEGTWMAHELKKFDLQELITTWEPNDVIKKIAFIQSNQDTKKKIQVMQQAFLEKYSVNSFAAVLQSLVTDVTR
;
A
#
# COMPACT_ATOMS: atom_id res chain seq x y z
N MET A 1 28.99 15.55 24.21
CA MET A 1 27.68 15.13 23.69
C MET A 1 26.77 15.07 24.88
N GLU A 2 25.97 16.11 25.10
CA GLU A 2 24.96 16.11 26.16
C GLU A 2 23.91 15.03 25.81
N GLU A 3 23.65 14.13 26.75
CA GLU A 3 22.59 13.13 26.63
C GLU A 3 21.26 13.87 26.54
N ASN A 4 20.73 13.94 25.32
CA ASN A 4 19.40 14.43 25.03
C ASN A 4 18.40 13.60 25.89
N PRO A 5 17.52 14.22 26.70
CA PRO A 5 16.61 13.50 27.59
C PRO A 5 15.96 12.32 26.85
N SER A 6 16.16 11.11 27.38
CA SER A 6 15.86 9.86 26.69
C SER A 6 14.43 9.85 26.15
N LYS A 7 14.28 9.73 24.83
CA LYS A 7 12.97 9.64 24.17
C LYS A 7 12.15 8.52 24.80
N LYS A 8 10.92 8.82 25.20
CA LYS A 8 10.05 7.88 25.95
C LYS A 8 9.62 6.65 25.12
N TYR A 9 9.56 6.81 23.80
CA TYR A 9 9.05 5.80 22.88
C TYR A 9 9.99 5.55 21.70
N LYS A 10 9.97 4.31 21.20
CA LYS A 10 10.71 3.86 20.03
C LYS A 10 9.82 3.08 19.08
N LEU A 11 9.86 3.41 17.79
CA LEU A 11 9.19 2.69 16.72
C LEU A 11 10.18 1.79 15.97
N LEU A 12 9.92 0.49 15.98
CA LEU A 12 10.66 -0.51 15.21
C LEU A 12 9.81 -0.99 14.03
N VAL A 13 10.25 -0.72 12.81
CA VAL A 13 9.54 -1.13 11.59
C VAL A 13 10.20 -2.36 10.98
N LEU A 14 9.42 -3.42 10.73
CA LEU A 14 9.91 -4.63 10.08
C LEU A 14 9.32 -4.73 8.67
N THR A 15 10.12 -4.44 7.64
CA THR A 15 9.69 -4.43 6.22
C THR A 15 10.46 -5.45 5.39
N PRO A 16 10.15 -6.76 5.53
CA PRO A 16 10.90 -7.83 4.88
C PRO A 16 10.68 -7.94 3.36
N LYS A 17 9.93 -7.04 2.74
CA LYS A 17 9.72 -7.03 1.29
C LYS A 17 10.31 -5.80 0.60
N LEU A 18 10.98 -4.93 1.34
CA LEU A 18 11.61 -3.74 0.78
C LEU A 18 12.84 -4.09 -0.06
N GLN A 19 12.74 -3.97 -1.38
CA GLN A 19 13.84 -4.26 -2.31
C GLN A 19 14.43 -3.01 -2.97
N THR A 20 13.59 -2.03 -3.29
CA THR A 20 13.94 -0.83 -4.07
C THR A 20 13.27 0.41 -3.48
N MET A 21 13.54 1.61 -4.05
CA MET A 21 12.88 2.87 -3.64
C MET A 21 11.42 2.93 -4.12
N SER A 22 11.05 2.05 -5.06
CA SER A 22 9.74 2.05 -5.67
C SER A 22 8.75 1.21 -4.87
N GLY A 23 7.55 1.76 -4.69
CA GLY A 23 6.40 1.01 -4.21
C GLY A 23 6.17 1.12 -2.72
N HIS A 24 5.11 0.44 -2.30
CA HIS A 24 4.43 0.73 -1.04
C HIS A 24 5.27 0.47 0.23
N PHE A 25 6.22 -0.47 0.19
CA PHE A 25 7.07 -0.76 1.35
C PHE A 25 8.00 0.41 1.70
N PHE A 26 8.59 1.04 0.68
CA PHE A 26 9.47 2.20 0.88
C PHE A 26 8.67 3.39 1.42
N SER A 27 7.49 3.63 0.84
CA SER A 27 6.60 4.71 1.27
C SER A 27 6.08 4.53 2.69
N TYR A 28 5.75 3.30 3.12
CA TYR A 28 5.40 3.04 4.53
C TYR A 28 6.57 3.32 5.47
N CYS A 29 7.76 2.79 5.18
CA CYS A 29 8.94 3.04 6.02
C CYS A 29 9.22 4.54 6.19
N THR A 30 9.25 5.28 5.09
CA THR A 30 9.51 6.73 5.10
C THR A 30 8.41 7.50 5.82
N THR A 31 7.13 7.18 5.58
CA THR A 31 5.99 7.83 6.26
C THR A 31 6.02 7.57 7.76
N LEU A 32 6.26 6.33 8.19
CA LEU A 32 6.39 5.97 9.60
C LEU A 32 7.58 6.63 10.28
N GLN A 33 8.69 6.82 9.56
CA GLN A 33 9.84 7.56 10.07
C GLN A 33 9.50 9.04 10.32
N LYS A 34 8.81 9.68 9.36
CA LYS A 34 8.34 11.06 9.54
C LYS A 34 7.32 11.16 10.68
N ALA A 35 6.40 10.19 10.80
CA ALA A 35 5.40 10.15 11.86
C ALA A 35 6.04 9.95 13.25
N ALA A 36 7.03 9.07 13.36
CA ALA A 36 7.83 8.92 14.58
C ALA A 36 8.54 10.22 14.94
N LYS A 37 9.09 10.96 13.96
CA LYS A 37 9.70 12.27 14.20
C LYS A 37 8.69 13.30 14.74
N ILE A 38 7.46 13.33 14.22
CA ILE A 38 6.39 14.21 14.72
C ILE A 38 6.06 13.92 16.18
N ASN A 39 6.01 12.65 16.57
CA ASN A 39 5.73 12.25 17.96
C ASN A 39 6.97 12.32 18.88
N ASP A 40 8.11 12.80 18.37
CA ASP A 40 9.42 12.78 19.04
C ASP A 40 9.88 11.39 19.51
N TRP A 41 9.62 10.36 18.71
CA TRP A 41 10.04 8.98 18.99
C TRP A 41 11.40 8.67 18.38
N GLU A 42 12.07 7.67 18.94
CA GLU A 42 13.16 6.99 18.23
C GLU A 42 12.58 6.13 17.11
N TYR A 43 13.35 5.94 16.05
CA TYR A 43 12.94 5.12 14.91
C TYR A 43 14.08 4.20 14.50
N ALA A 44 13.76 2.94 14.23
CA ALA A 44 14.65 2.03 13.52
C ALA A 44 13.85 1.11 12.58
N ALA A 45 14.40 0.78 11.42
CA ALA A 45 13.80 -0.14 10.46
C ALA A 45 14.70 -1.33 10.17
N ALA A 46 14.15 -2.54 10.21
CA ALA A 46 14.83 -3.73 9.73
C ALA A 46 14.38 -4.04 8.31
N ILE A 47 15.35 -4.05 7.39
CA ILE A 47 15.11 -4.27 5.96
C ILE A 47 15.95 -5.46 5.45
N PRO A 48 15.63 -6.01 4.27
CA PRO A 48 16.35 -7.15 3.70
C PRO A 48 17.83 -6.83 3.46
N LYS A 49 18.73 -7.78 3.72
CA LYS A 49 20.16 -7.64 3.42
C LYS A 49 20.45 -7.35 1.94
N ASN A 50 19.65 -7.94 1.05
CA ASN A 50 19.75 -7.80 -0.39
C ASN A 50 18.96 -6.59 -0.95
N CYS A 51 18.54 -5.66 -0.08
CA CYS A 51 17.91 -4.41 -0.52
C CYS A 51 18.89 -3.59 -1.38
N GLN A 52 18.45 -3.17 -2.56
CA GLN A 52 19.26 -2.48 -3.59
C GLN A 52 19.47 -0.99 -3.31
N LEU A 53 18.93 -0.48 -2.20
CA LEU A 53 19.06 0.91 -1.78
C LEU A 53 20.49 1.21 -1.31
N ASN A 54 21.20 2.12 -1.97
CA ASN A 54 22.56 2.49 -1.57
C ASN A 54 22.55 3.54 -0.44
N ASP A 55 21.73 4.59 -0.60
CA ASP A 55 21.65 5.70 0.35
C ASP A 55 20.47 5.50 1.30
N LEU A 56 20.74 4.86 2.43
CA LEU A 56 19.75 4.61 3.47
C LEU A 56 19.90 5.60 4.62
N PRO A 57 18.78 6.06 5.23
CA PRO A 57 18.85 6.75 6.51
C PRO A 57 19.58 5.89 7.54
N PHE A 58 20.36 6.51 8.42
CA PHE A 58 21.16 5.80 9.45
C PHE A 58 20.32 4.84 10.32
N SER A 59 19.04 5.15 10.52
CA SER A 59 18.09 4.34 11.26
C SER A 59 17.57 3.11 10.50
N TRP A 60 18.03 2.84 9.28
CA TRP A 60 17.58 1.70 8.46
C TRP A 60 18.68 0.65 8.37
N HIS A 61 18.39 -0.55 8.85
CA HIS A 61 19.34 -1.63 9.05
C HIS A 61 19.09 -2.76 8.04
N LYS A 62 20.01 -2.94 7.07
CA LYS A 62 20.05 -4.08 6.15
C LYS A 62 20.43 -5.37 6.88
N ILE A 63 19.51 -5.92 7.66
CA ILE A 63 19.80 -7.03 8.59
C ILE A 63 18.99 -8.28 8.32
N LEU A 64 17.79 -8.17 7.75
CA LEU A 64 16.89 -9.31 7.59
C LEU A 64 17.43 -10.28 6.53
N SER A 65 17.71 -11.51 6.94
CA SER A 65 18.16 -12.58 6.05
C SER A 65 16.94 -13.16 5.33
N ILE A 66 16.72 -12.78 4.08
CA ILE A 66 15.57 -13.21 3.28
C ILE A 66 16.04 -14.15 2.18
N ASP A 67 15.23 -15.17 1.89
CA ASP A 67 15.50 -16.27 0.97
C ASP A 67 16.40 -15.87 -0.24
N THR A 68 17.70 -16.18 -0.16
CA THR A 68 18.60 -16.28 -1.30
C THR A 68 18.77 -17.77 -1.60
N PHE A 69 17.83 -18.36 -2.35
CA PHE A 69 17.80 -19.81 -2.62
C PHE A 69 19.06 -20.33 -3.33
N ASP A 70 19.80 -19.43 -3.98
CA ASP A 70 20.90 -19.77 -4.86
C ASP A 70 22.22 -20.01 -4.13
N SER A 71 22.39 -19.48 -2.90
CA SER A 71 23.70 -19.48 -2.22
C SER A 71 23.96 -20.66 -1.27
N VAL A 72 22.97 -21.51 -1.01
CA VAL A 72 23.12 -22.63 -0.06
C VAL A 72 23.10 -23.97 -0.82
N PRO A 73 24.16 -24.78 -0.80
CA PRO A 73 24.13 -26.12 -1.39
C PRO A 73 23.21 -27.07 -0.58
N GLY A 74 22.57 -28.03 -1.25
CA GLY A 74 21.78 -29.09 -0.61
C GLY A 74 20.28 -29.12 -0.98
N PRO A 75 19.53 -30.08 -0.41
CA PRO A 75 18.14 -30.32 -0.75
C PRO A 75 17.23 -29.16 -0.33
N ARG A 76 16.16 -28.93 -1.10
CA ARG A 76 15.22 -27.80 -0.93
C ARG A 76 14.68 -27.64 0.50
N ILE A 77 14.48 -28.75 1.22
CA ILE A 77 13.97 -28.74 2.60
C ILE A 77 14.99 -28.14 3.57
N ILE A 78 16.26 -28.55 3.48
CA ILE A 78 17.36 -28.03 4.31
C ILE A 78 17.54 -26.53 4.04
N LYS A 79 17.56 -26.11 2.77
CA LYS A 79 17.63 -24.69 2.40
C LYS A 79 16.50 -23.87 3.06
N ARG A 80 15.26 -24.37 3.01
CA ARG A 80 14.10 -23.70 3.63
C ARG A 80 14.22 -23.61 5.16
N LEU A 81 14.75 -24.63 5.83
CA LEU A 81 14.96 -24.60 7.28
C LEU A 81 16.08 -23.63 7.66
N TYR A 82 17.18 -23.67 6.93
CA TYR A 82 18.31 -22.76 7.10
C TYR A 82 17.88 -21.30 6.94
N ASN A 83 17.11 -20.97 5.89
CA ASN A 83 16.63 -19.60 5.67
C ASN A 83 15.70 -19.12 6.79
N LYS A 84 14.81 -19.99 7.30
CA LYS A 84 13.97 -19.67 8.47
C LYS A 84 14.82 -19.34 9.70
N PHE A 85 15.83 -20.17 9.97
CA PHE A 85 16.75 -19.94 11.07
C PHE A 85 17.55 -18.64 10.90
N CYS A 86 18.06 -18.37 9.70
CA CYS A 86 18.79 -17.15 9.40
C CYS A 86 17.92 -15.91 9.56
N TYR A 87 16.67 -15.95 9.08
CA TYR A 87 15.71 -14.85 9.27
C TYR A 87 15.46 -14.60 10.75
N GLN A 88 15.17 -15.67 11.51
CA GLN A 88 14.94 -15.61 12.95
C GLN A 88 16.15 -15.05 13.72
N LYS A 89 17.36 -15.51 13.40
CA LYS A 89 18.61 -15.00 13.98
C LYS A 89 18.81 -13.51 13.67
N SER A 90 18.58 -13.08 12.43
CA SER A 90 18.70 -11.66 12.07
C SER A 90 17.63 -10.79 12.74
N LEU A 91 16.40 -11.29 12.85
CA LEU A 91 15.32 -10.56 13.51
C LEU A 91 15.60 -10.43 15.01
N TYR A 92 16.04 -11.51 15.66
CA TYR A 92 16.44 -11.49 17.06
C TYR A 92 17.56 -10.48 17.29
N LYS A 93 18.63 -10.53 16.48
CA LYS A 93 19.75 -9.58 16.57
C LYS A 93 19.26 -8.13 16.50
N PHE A 94 18.44 -7.81 15.51
CA PHE A 94 17.87 -6.47 15.36
C PHE A 94 17.06 -6.04 16.59
N LEU A 95 16.12 -6.88 17.03
CA LEU A 95 15.25 -6.57 18.15
C LEU A 95 16.03 -6.48 19.47
N SER A 96 17.02 -7.35 19.72
CA SER A 96 17.85 -7.32 20.93
C SER A 96 18.72 -6.06 21.02
N GLU A 97 19.15 -5.50 19.88
CA GLU A 97 19.93 -4.26 19.83
C GLU A 97 19.07 -3.01 20.09
N HIS A 98 17.77 -3.09 19.84
CA HIS A 98 16.89 -1.91 19.83
C HIS A 98 15.83 -1.89 20.93
N ILE A 99 15.51 -3.03 21.56
CA ILE A 99 14.57 -3.10 22.67
C ILE A 99 15.34 -2.92 23.98
N ALA A 100 15.10 -1.78 24.65
CA ALA A 100 15.63 -1.49 25.98
C ALA A 100 14.56 -1.71 27.07
N SER A 101 14.98 -2.11 28.28
CA SER A 101 14.05 -2.39 29.38
C SER A 101 13.36 -1.14 29.94
N ASN A 102 13.95 0.05 29.75
CA ASN A 102 13.46 1.33 30.27
C ASN A 102 12.70 2.19 29.24
N GLN A 103 12.53 1.71 28.00
CA GLN A 103 11.89 2.45 26.91
C GLN A 103 10.67 1.71 26.36
N LYS A 104 9.55 2.42 26.14
CA LYS A 104 8.38 1.83 25.48
C LYS A 104 8.69 1.63 23.99
N THR A 105 8.47 0.43 23.48
CA THR A 105 8.80 0.07 22.10
C THR A 105 7.58 -0.44 21.34
N LEU A 106 7.27 0.14 20.20
CA LEU A 106 6.24 -0.31 19.27
C LEU A 106 6.88 -1.00 18.08
N ILE A 107 6.58 -2.29 17.87
CA ILE A 107 7.00 -3.05 16.69
C ILE A 107 5.87 -3.02 15.67
N PHE A 108 6.13 -2.50 14.48
CA PHE A 108 5.16 -2.41 13.39
C PHE A 108 5.59 -3.28 12.20
N THR A 109 4.64 -4.04 11.63
CA THR A 109 4.83 -4.72 10.35
C THR A 109 3.56 -4.72 9.51
N GLU A 110 3.73 -4.28 8.27
CA GLU A 110 2.84 -4.22 7.12
C GLU A 110 2.73 -5.52 6.32
N TYR A 111 3.70 -6.42 6.47
CA TYR A 111 3.76 -7.67 5.75
C TYR A 111 4.42 -8.77 6.58
N PHE A 112 3.68 -9.87 6.74
CA PHE A 112 4.17 -11.04 7.42
C PHE A 112 3.61 -12.32 6.80
N SER A 113 4.51 -13.29 6.67
CA SER A 113 4.22 -14.68 6.32
C SER A 113 4.22 -15.56 7.58
N ARG A 114 3.82 -16.82 7.43
CA ARG A 114 3.86 -17.81 8.52
C ARG A 114 5.24 -17.96 9.16
N HIS A 115 6.30 -17.78 8.38
CA HIS A 115 7.68 -17.91 8.85
C HIS A 115 8.10 -16.68 9.64
N GLN A 116 7.73 -15.49 9.17
CA GLN A 116 8.04 -14.23 9.81
C GLN A 116 7.30 -14.08 11.14
N LEU A 117 6.04 -14.51 11.21
CA LEU A 117 5.26 -14.47 12.44
C LEU A 117 5.79 -15.45 13.50
N ARG A 118 6.25 -16.65 13.09
CA ARG A 118 6.95 -17.58 14.00
C ARG A 118 8.26 -17.01 14.52
N ALA A 119 9.05 -16.39 13.65
CA ALA A 119 10.30 -15.76 14.04
C ALA A 119 10.05 -14.62 15.05
N LEU A 120 9.00 -13.82 14.84
CA LEU A 120 8.60 -12.78 15.78
C LEU A 120 8.21 -13.39 17.14
N ILE A 121 7.35 -14.40 17.16
CA ILE A 121 6.97 -15.11 18.40
C ILE A 121 8.21 -15.62 19.15
N TYR A 122 9.15 -16.24 18.43
CA TYR A 122 10.40 -16.71 19.04
C TYR A 122 11.20 -15.56 19.68
N CYS A 123 11.30 -14.42 18.99
CA CYS A 123 11.97 -13.25 19.55
C CYS A 123 11.25 -12.74 20.80
N LEU A 124 9.91 -12.68 20.79
CA LEU A 124 9.12 -12.25 21.94
C LEU A 124 9.24 -13.18 23.15
N ILE A 125 9.52 -14.47 22.95
CA ILE A 125 9.82 -15.40 24.06
C ILE A 125 11.16 -15.08 24.73
N LEU A 126 12.14 -14.61 23.95
CA LEU A 126 13.52 -14.41 24.41
C LEU A 126 13.83 -12.97 24.87
N LEU A 127 12.97 -12.01 24.55
CA LEU A 127 13.20 -10.59 24.78
C LEU A 127 12.28 -10.05 25.89
N PRO A 128 12.67 -8.97 26.59
CA PRO A 128 11.81 -8.36 27.59
C PRO A 128 10.57 -7.74 26.93
N THR A 129 9.39 -8.30 27.19
CA THR A 129 8.12 -7.86 26.56
C THR A 129 7.32 -6.84 27.36
N LYS A 130 7.71 -6.52 28.60
CA LYS A 130 6.92 -5.67 29.51
C LYS A 130 6.56 -4.30 28.90
N ASN A 131 7.47 -3.74 28.11
CA ASN A 131 7.33 -2.42 27.48
C ASN A 131 7.25 -2.51 25.95
N VAL A 132 6.89 -3.68 25.41
CA VAL A 132 6.83 -3.92 23.97
C VAL A 132 5.38 -4.05 23.54
N SER A 133 5.00 -3.29 22.52
CA SER A 133 3.75 -3.46 21.78
C SER A 133 4.01 -3.94 20.36
N VAL A 134 3.10 -4.71 19.79
CA VAL A 134 3.19 -5.22 18.41
C VAL A 134 1.95 -4.83 17.63
N CYS A 135 2.15 -4.25 16.44
CA CYS A 135 1.14 -3.91 15.46
C CYS A 135 1.30 -4.77 14.21
N LEU A 136 0.26 -5.52 13.86
CA LEU A 136 0.19 -6.28 12.61
C LEU A 136 -0.84 -5.64 11.68
N LEU A 137 -0.38 -5.13 10.53
CA LEU A 137 -1.25 -4.53 9.53
C LEU A 137 -1.67 -5.55 8.46
N TYR A 138 -2.97 -5.83 8.41
CA TYR A 138 -3.64 -6.69 7.46
C TYR A 138 -4.16 -5.89 6.27
N ARG A 139 -3.58 -6.12 5.09
CA ARG A 139 -3.91 -5.39 3.84
C ARG A 139 -4.65 -6.22 2.80
N ASP A 140 -4.84 -7.51 3.07
CA ASP A 140 -5.44 -8.44 2.11
C ASP A 140 -6.19 -9.56 2.82
N HIS A 141 -7.32 -9.93 2.24
CA HIS A 141 -8.18 -11.04 2.66
C HIS A 141 -7.59 -12.44 2.41
N HIS A 142 -6.50 -12.54 1.65
CA HIS A 142 -5.86 -13.84 1.41
C HIS A 142 -5.43 -14.54 2.70
N THR A 143 -5.29 -13.81 3.82
CA THR A 143 -5.08 -14.38 5.16
C THR A 143 -6.31 -15.12 5.70
N ILE A 144 -7.52 -14.72 5.30
CA ILE A 144 -8.81 -15.28 5.74
C ILE A 144 -9.17 -16.52 4.91
N TYR A 145 -9.03 -16.47 3.58
CA TYR A 145 -9.69 -17.41 2.67
C TYR A 145 -8.79 -18.42 1.94
N ARG A 146 -7.48 -18.47 2.21
CA ARG A 146 -6.58 -19.31 1.41
C ARG A 146 -6.71 -20.80 1.72
N LYS A 147 -6.59 -21.18 3.00
CA LYS A 147 -6.70 -22.57 3.50
C LYS A 147 -7.15 -22.58 4.98
N PRO A 148 -8.00 -23.53 5.43
CA PRO A 148 -8.37 -23.66 6.84
C PRO A 148 -7.17 -23.78 7.80
N SER A 149 -6.08 -24.41 7.33
CA SER A 149 -4.84 -24.54 8.12
C SER A 149 -4.08 -23.23 8.29
N ASP A 150 -4.22 -22.27 7.36
CA ASP A 150 -3.63 -20.94 7.51
C ASP A 150 -4.44 -20.12 8.52
N ALA A 151 -5.77 -20.20 8.46
CA ALA A 151 -6.67 -19.58 9.42
C ALA A 151 -6.34 -19.98 10.87
N LEU A 152 -6.30 -21.29 11.14
CA LEU A 152 -5.96 -21.80 12.46
C LEU A 152 -4.56 -21.39 12.90
N PHE A 153 -3.60 -21.33 11.97
CA PHE A 153 -2.24 -20.90 12.25
C PHE A 153 -2.20 -19.44 12.71
N PHE A 154 -2.84 -18.51 11.99
CA PHE A 154 -2.84 -17.09 12.36
C PHE A 154 -3.60 -16.84 13.68
N LYS A 155 -4.76 -17.49 13.89
CA LYS A 155 -5.47 -17.43 15.19
C LYS A 155 -4.58 -17.86 16.35
N LYS A 156 -3.88 -19.00 16.21
CA LYS A 156 -2.94 -19.48 17.24
C LYS A 156 -1.79 -18.52 17.48
N CYS A 157 -1.19 -17.97 16.42
CA CYS A 157 -0.14 -16.97 16.56
C CYS A 157 -0.62 -15.70 17.26
N HIS A 158 -1.82 -15.21 16.96
CA HIS A 158 -2.40 -14.05 17.64
C HIS A 158 -2.60 -14.30 19.12
N HIS A 159 -3.10 -15.47 19.48
CA HIS A 159 -3.26 -15.86 20.88
C HIS A 159 -1.91 -15.90 21.62
N ILE A 160 -0.88 -16.50 21.01
CA ILE A 160 0.47 -16.57 21.59
C ILE A 160 1.08 -15.17 21.75
N ILE A 161 0.96 -14.30 20.73
CA ILE A 161 1.51 -12.94 20.80
C ILE A 161 0.80 -12.13 21.88
N ALA A 162 -0.54 -12.18 21.93
CA ALA A 162 -1.32 -11.50 22.95
C ALA A 162 -0.96 -11.96 24.37
N PHE A 163 -0.75 -13.27 24.55
CA PHE A 163 -0.29 -13.84 25.81
C PHE A 163 1.11 -13.32 26.20
N LEU A 164 2.06 -13.30 25.27
CA LEU A 164 3.45 -12.85 25.54
C LEU A 164 3.56 -11.34 25.83
N LEU A 165 2.70 -10.51 25.24
CA LEU A 165 2.76 -9.05 25.36
C LEU A 165 1.85 -8.48 26.45
N ARG A 166 0.99 -9.31 27.07
CA ARG A 166 -0.21 -8.90 27.83
C ARG A 166 -1.20 -8.23 26.89
N ASN A 167 -2.46 -8.68 26.87
CA ASN A 167 -3.45 -8.42 25.81
C ASN A 167 -3.51 -6.97 25.26
N ASN A 168 -3.25 -5.95 26.08
CA ASN A 168 -3.34 -4.53 25.70
C ASN A 168 -2.21 -4.04 24.78
N ASN A 169 -1.13 -4.80 24.63
CA ASN A 169 0.04 -4.42 23.83
C ASN A 169 0.06 -5.12 22.45
N PHE A 170 -1.03 -5.78 22.05
CA PHE A 170 -1.12 -6.43 20.75
C PHE A 170 -2.25 -5.82 19.92
N HIS A 171 -1.88 -5.12 18.85
CA HIS A 171 -2.80 -4.36 18.01
C HIS A 171 -2.91 -4.99 16.62
N LEU A 172 -4.15 -5.18 16.18
CA LEU A 172 -4.47 -5.65 14.84
C LEU A 172 -5.00 -4.47 14.04
N LEU A 173 -4.38 -4.24 12.88
CA LEU A 173 -4.64 -3.07 12.06
C LEU A 173 -5.12 -3.51 10.67
N THR A 174 -5.90 -2.68 9.99
CA THR A 174 -6.17 -2.80 8.55
C THR A 174 -6.25 -1.43 7.90
N ASP A 175 -5.83 -1.32 6.64
CA ASP A 175 -5.92 -0.09 5.85
C ASP A 175 -7.21 -0.03 5.01
N CYS A 176 -8.11 -1.01 5.17
CA CYS A 176 -9.32 -1.17 4.36
C CYS A 176 -10.56 -1.32 5.24
N GLU A 177 -11.45 -0.33 5.20
CA GLU A 177 -12.70 -0.32 5.97
C GLU A 177 -13.60 -1.52 5.64
N LEU A 178 -13.69 -1.90 4.36
CA LEU A 178 -14.46 -3.06 3.92
C LEU A 178 -13.88 -4.40 4.40
N LEU A 179 -12.62 -4.42 4.84
CA LEU A 179 -11.93 -5.63 5.32
C LEU A 179 -11.94 -5.72 6.85
N GLN A 180 -12.17 -4.61 7.57
CA GLN A 180 -12.15 -4.54 9.02
C GLN A 180 -13.13 -5.51 9.67
N GLN A 181 -14.43 -5.36 9.42
CA GLN A 181 -15.45 -6.23 10.01
C GLN A 181 -15.26 -7.73 9.65
N PRO A 182 -14.96 -8.10 8.39
CA PRO A 182 -14.59 -9.49 8.07
C PRO A 182 -13.40 -10.03 8.89
N LEU A 183 -12.37 -9.22 9.13
CA LEU A 183 -11.23 -9.60 9.97
C LEU A 183 -11.62 -9.74 11.43
N GLU A 184 -12.45 -8.85 11.97
CA GLU A 184 -12.92 -8.88 13.34
C GLU A 184 -13.75 -10.13 13.64
N ILE A 185 -14.71 -10.43 12.76
CA ILE A 185 -15.52 -11.66 12.83
C ILE A 185 -14.60 -12.88 12.74
N PHE A 186 -13.64 -12.86 11.80
CA PHE A 186 -12.78 -14.02 11.60
C PHE A 186 -11.85 -14.27 12.78
N PHE A 187 -11.22 -13.23 13.34
CA PHE A 187 -10.24 -13.36 14.43
C PHE A 187 -10.83 -13.28 15.83
N GLU A 188 -12.11 -12.90 15.96
CA GLU A 188 -12.79 -12.64 17.24
C GLU A 188 -12.02 -11.60 18.08
N LYS A 189 -11.56 -10.54 17.40
CA LYS A 189 -10.72 -9.48 17.96
C LYS A 189 -10.97 -8.17 17.24
N ASP A 190 -10.86 -7.05 17.95
CA ASP A 190 -10.97 -5.72 17.37
C ASP A 190 -9.83 -5.43 16.38
N PHE A 191 -10.18 -4.75 15.28
CA PHE A 191 -9.22 -4.19 14.34
C PHE A 191 -9.34 -2.67 14.35
N SER A 192 -8.20 -1.99 14.30
CA SER A 192 -8.19 -0.53 14.11
C SER A 192 -7.88 -0.17 12.66
N LEU A 193 -8.51 0.88 12.16
CA LEU A 193 -8.16 1.45 10.86
C LEU A 193 -6.80 2.13 10.94
N PHE A 194 -5.95 1.82 9.98
CA PHE A 194 -4.66 2.44 9.81
C PHE A 194 -4.64 3.24 8.49
N PRO A 195 -4.04 4.43 8.46
CA PRO A 195 -3.98 5.20 7.23
C PRO A 195 -3.25 4.44 6.12
N ILE A 196 -3.73 4.60 4.89
CA ILE A 196 -3.01 4.17 3.69
C ILE A 196 -1.88 5.18 3.44
N ILE A 197 -0.80 4.72 2.81
CA ILE A 197 0.40 5.51 2.47
C ILE A 197 0.07 6.93 2.00
N GLU A 198 0.85 7.88 2.52
CA GLU A 198 0.83 9.29 2.12
C GLU A 198 0.95 9.41 0.58
N PRO A 199 0.02 10.12 -0.11
CA PRO A 199 0.24 10.46 -1.51
C PRO A 199 1.55 11.23 -1.61
N CYS A 200 2.45 10.81 -2.52
CA CYS A 200 3.78 11.42 -2.67
C CYS A 200 3.67 12.95 -2.63
N SER A 201 4.65 13.64 -2.02
CA SER A 201 4.65 15.11 -1.95
C SER A 201 4.49 15.70 -3.35
N MET A 202 3.26 16.08 -3.68
CA MET A 202 2.87 16.40 -5.04
C MET A 202 3.29 17.82 -5.34
N VAL A 203 4.45 17.96 -5.98
CA VAL A 203 4.96 19.24 -6.43
C VAL A 203 4.13 19.67 -7.64
N ASN A 204 3.39 20.77 -7.49
CA ASN A 204 2.55 21.38 -8.50
C ASN A 204 3.36 21.86 -9.71
N LYS A 205 3.66 20.97 -10.65
CA LYS A 205 4.03 21.35 -12.00
C LYS A 205 3.06 20.68 -12.96
N THR A 206 2.03 21.42 -13.38
CA THR A 206 1.12 20.97 -14.42
C THR A 206 1.86 21.09 -15.75
N PRO A 207 2.16 19.97 -16.45
CA PRO A 207 2.69 20.05 -17.80
C PRO A 207 1.61 20.64 -18.73
N SER A 208 2.04 21.34 -19.78
CA SER A 208 1.12 21.82 -20.82
C SER A 208 0.46 20.64 -21.53
N GLN A 209 -0.87 20.55 -21.47
CA GLN A 209 -1.66 19.52 -22.13
C GLN A 209 -1.98 19.91 -23.59
N PRO A 210 -2.15 18.94 -24.50
CA PRO A 210 -2.65 19.21 -25.84
C PRO A 210 -4.08 19.77 -25.77
N ILE A 211 -4.35 20.84 -26.51
CA ILE A 211 -5.56 21.67 -26.35
C ILE A 211 -6.86 20.98 -26.82
N ASN A 212 -6.82 19.81 -27.49
CA ASN A 212 -7.99 19.23 -28.17
C ASN A 212 -8.17 17.70 -28.01
N LYS A 213 -7.56 17.06 -27.01
CA LYS A 213 -7.74 15.62 -26.76
C LYS A 213 -7.96 15.36 -25.27
N ILE A 214 -8.72 14.32 -24.92
CA ILE A 214 -8.81 13.84 -23.53
C ILE A 214 -7.70 12.80 -23.31
N VAL A 215 -6.83 13.04 -22.33
CA VAL A 215 -5.72 12.14 -22.00
C VAL A 215 -6.15 11.15 -20.91
N CYS A 216 -6.27 9.87 -21.28
CA CYS A 216 -6.62 8.78 -20.38
C CYS A 216 -5.39 7.93 -20.06
N TRP A 217 -5.13 7.66 -18.78
CA TRP A 217 -4.00 6.82 -18.38
C TRP A 217 -4.42 5.60 -17.56
N TRP A 218 -4.09 4.41 -18.06
CA TRP A 218 -4.16 3.16 -17.33
C TRP A 218 -2.80 2.86 -16.70
N ALA A 219 -2.67 3.18 -15.41
CA ALA A 219 -1.38 3.20 -14.73
C ALA A 219 -0.89 1.82 -14.24
N GLY A 220 0.43 1.65 -14.28
CA GLY A 220 1.15 0.53 -13.69
C GLY A 220 1.21 -0.73 -14.57
N ARG A 221 1.79 -1.79 -14.02
CA ARG A 221 1.98 -3.05 -14.74
C ARG A 221 0.64 -3.66 -15.19
N PRO A 222 0.45 -3.94 -16.50
CA PRO A 222 -0.73 -4.62 -17.03
C PRO A 222 -0.90 -6.03 -16.48
N GLY A 223 -2.15 -6.41 -16.20
CA GLY A 223 -2.50 -7.73 -15.67
C GLY A 223 -3.98 -8.04 -15.84
N LYS A 224 -4.35 -9.32 -15.81
CA LYS A 224 -5.76 -9.76 -15.93
C LYS A 224 -6.60 -9.18 -14.80
N GLU A 225 -6.07 -9.19 -13.59
CA GLU A 225 -6.70 -8.63 -12.39
C GLU A 225 -6.82 -7.10 -12.42
N LYS A 226 -6.05 -6.44 -13.30
CA LYS A 226 -6.07 -4.99 -13.51
C LYS A 226 -6.82 -4.56 -14.76
N GLY A 227 -7.47 -5.49 -15.45
CA GLY A 227 -8.35 -5.20 -16.59
C GLY A 227 -7.66 -5.13 -17.94
N LEU A 228 -6.59 -5.90 -18.17
CA LEU A 228 -5.93 -5.93 -19.48
C LEU A 228 -6.88 -6.21 -20.65
N ASN A 229 -7.74 -7.22 -20.52
CA ASN A 229 -8.70 -7.56 -21.58
C ASN A 229 -9.73 -6.45 -21.75
N ILE A 230 -10.23 -5.89 -20.64
CA ILE A 230 -11.17 -4.77 -20.64
C ILE A 230 -10.60 -3.58 -21.43
N ILE A 231 -9.34 -3.22 -21.19
CA ILE A 231 -8.70 -2.12 -21.91
C ILE A 231 -8.55 -2.42 -23.40
N LYS A 232 -8.15 -3.65 -23.76
CA LYS A 232 -8.06 -4.07 -25.17
C LYS A 232 -9.42 -3.94 -25.86
N GLU A 233 -10.45 -4.53 -25.26
CA GLU A 233 -11.83 -4.48 -25.77
C GLU A 233 -12.35 -3.04 -25.86
N THR A 234 -12.05 -2.18 -24.89
CA THR A 234 -12.45 -0.76 -24.91
C THR A 234 -11.80 -0.01 -26.07
N ILE A 235 -10.51 -0.28 -26.35
CA ILE A 235 -9.78 0.34 -27.45
C ILE A 235 -10.30 -0.19 -28.80
N ASP A 236 -10.47 -1.51 -28.93
CA ASP A 236 -10.86 -2.17 -30.16
C ASP A 236 -12.30 -1.82 -30.60
N GLN A 237 -13.20 -1.58 -29.64
CA GLN A 237 -14.62 -1.29 -29.88
C GLN A 237 -14.97 0.20 -29.79
N CYS A 238 -13.98 1.09 -29.75
CA CYS A 238 -14.22 2.52 -29.66
C CYS A 238 -14.70 3.08 -31.02
N GLU A 239 -16.01 3.28 -31.14
CA GLU A 239 -16.65 3.81 -32.36
C GLU A 239 -17.11 5.28 -32.24
N ASN A 240 -16.67 6.02 -31.21
CA ASN A 240 -17.23 7.36 -30.94
C ASN A 240 -16.51 8.49 -31.70
N ASP A 241 -17.26 9.16 -32.58
CA ASP A 241 -16.80 10.25 -33.45
C ASP A 241 -16.62 11.62 -32.76
N GLN A 242 -16.99 11.79 -31.48
CA GLN A 242 -17.17 13.14 -30.93
C GLN A 242 -15.95 13.76 -30.24
N ILE A 243 -15.06 12.96 -29.63
CA ILE A 243 -13.91 13.51 -28.90
C ILE A 243 -12.67 12.60 -29.07
N PRO A 244 -11.57 13.10 -29.64
CA PRO A 244 -10.33 12.35 -29.72
C PRO A 244 -9.77 12.03 -28.33
N ILE A 245 -9.43 10.76 -28.11
CA ILE A 245 -8.85 10.28 -26.85
C ILE A 245 -7.39 9.93 -27.08
N HIS A 246 -6.53 10.40 -26.17
CA HIS A 246 -5.15 9.94 -26.07
C HIS A 246 -5.05 8.93 -24.93
N PHE A 247 -4.96 7.65 -25.29
CA PHE A 247 -4.79 6.56 -24.34
C PHE A 247 -3.30 6.30 -24.04
N ILE A 248 -2.97 6.16 -22.76
CA ILE A 248 -1.61 5.92 -22.30
C ILE A 248 -1.57 4.64 -21.45
N THR A 249 -0.64 3.74 -21.74
CA THR A 249 -0.43 2.49 -20.98
C THR A 249 1.03 2.02 -21.04
N SER A 250 1.36 0.94 -20.34
CA SER A 250 2.67 0.31 -20.39
C SER A 250 2.90 -0.44 -21.70
N LYS A 251 4.14 -0.39 -22.22
CA LYS A 251 4.65 -1.25 -23.30
C LYS A 251 4.41 -2.74 -23.06
N SER A 252 4.42 -3.18 -21.80
CA SER A 252 4.16 -4.58 -21.44
C SER A 252 2.69 -5.01 -21.52
N SER A 253 1.79 -4.12 -21.95
CA SER A 253 0.37 -4.45 -22.21
C SER A 253 0.21 -5.35 -23.44
N GLY A 254 1.19 -5.32 -24.36
CA GLY A 254 1.08 -6.01 -25.64
C GLY A 254 -0.10 -5.51 -26.48
N ILE A 255 -0.42 -4.22 -26.35
CA ILE A 255 -1.31 -3.49 -27.25
C ILE A 255 -0.42 -2.85 -28.32
N ASP A 256 -0.80 -2.99 -29.58
CA ASP A 256 0.00 -2.51 -30.71
C ASP A 256 -0.23 -1.00 -30.91
N ALA A 257 0.85 -0.22 -30.80
CA ALA A 257 0.84 1.22 -31.02
C ALA A 257 0.69 1.62 -32.49
N SER A 258 0.89 0.70 -33.43
CA SER A 258 0.67 0.94 -34.86
C SER A 258 -0.81 0.90 -35.25
N LEU A 259 -1.67 0.39 -34.37
CA LEU A 259 -3.11 0.46 -34.55
C LEU A 259 -3.57 1.90 -34.30
N HIS A 260 -3.68 2.65 -35.39
CA HIS A 260 -4.40 3.92 -35.39
C HIS A 260 -5.89 3.63 -35.50
N PHE A 261 -6.60 3.81 -34.39
CA PHE A 261 -8.05 3.90 -34.42
C PHE A 261 -8.41 5.34 -34.77
N ASN A 262 -9.46 5.56 -35.55
CA ASN A 262 -9.84 6.88 -36.06
C ASN A 262 -9.93 7.97 -34.96
N PHE A 263 -10.18 7.57 -33.70
CA PHE A 263 -10.39 8.47 -32.56
C PHE A 263 -9.52 8.20 -31.34
N ILE A 264 -8.65 7.16 -31.37
CA ILE A 264 -7.74 6.84 -30.27
C ILE A 264 -6.30 6.95 -30.74
N ASP A 265 -5.56 7.83 -30.06
CA ASP A 265 -4.11 7.90 -30.11
C ASP A 265 -3.53 7.09 -28.95
N LEU A 266 -2.58 6.19 -29.21
CA LEU A 266 -2.01 5.29 -28.20
C LEU A 266 -0.54 5.63 -27.94
N SER A 267 -0.19 5.84 -26.67
CA SER A 267 1.21 5.95 -26.23
C SER A 267 1.59 4.89 -25.21
N LEU A 268 2.74 4.26 -25.47
CA LEU A 268 3.27 3.18 -24.65
C LEU A 268 4.48 3.65 -23.83
N LEU A 269 4.32 3.66 -22.51
CA LEU A 269 5.35 4.01 -21.55
C LEU A 269 6.17 2.80 -21.09
N PRO A 270 7.40 2.98 -20.59
CA PRO A 270 8.10 1.93 -19.85
C PRO A 270 7.25 1.36 -18.70
N GLU A 271 7.44 0.08 -18.37
CA GLU A 271 6.71 -0.58 -17.27
C GLU A 271 7.03 0.04 -15.90
N VAL A 272 8.26 0.52 -15.74
CA VAL A 272 8.74 1.18 -14.53
C VAL A 272 9.11 2.61 -14.91
N LEU A 273 8.42 3.57 -14.31
CA LEU A 273 8.72 4.99 -14.40
C LEU A 273 9.55 5.41 -13.18
N SER A 274 10.46 6.36 -13.34
CA SER A 274 11.01 7.10 -12.19
C SER A 274 9.88 7.87 -11.49
N SER A 275 10.11 8.26 -10.23
CA SER A 275 9.12 9.05 -9.48
C SER A 275 8.73 10.35 -10.20
N ASP A 276 9.70 11.02 -10.83
CA ASP A 276 9.43 12.26 -11.58
C ASP A 276 8.64 12.01 -12.86
N GLU A 277 8.97 10.96 -13.62
CA GLU A 277 8.20 10.58 -14.81
C GLU A 277 6.78 10.14 -14.45
N TYR A 278 6.62 9.39 -13.36
CA TYR A 278 5.33 8.98 -12.83
C TYR A 278 4.45 10.18 -12.48
N LEU A 279 5.00 11.14 -11.73
CA LEU A 279 4.26 12.36 -11.34
C LEU A 279 3.94 13.22 -12.57
N LYS A 280 4.89 13.42 -13.48
CA LYS A 280 4.64 14.13 -14.75
C LYS A 280 3.49 13.48 -15.51
N GLN A 281 3.47 12.16 -15.60
CA GLN A 281 2.41 11.42 -16.28
C GLN A 281 1.06 11.56 -15.55
N LEU A 282 1.04 11.44 -14.23
CA LEU A 282 -0.17 11.63 -13.42
C LEU A 282 -0.79 13.01 -13.64
N PHE A 283 0.04 14.06 -13.67
CA PHE A 283 -0.42 15.43 -13.90
C PHE A 283 -0.78 15.72 -15.35
N TYR A 284 -0.14 15.05 -16.30
CA TYR A 284 -0.43 15.15 -17.72
C TYR A 284 -1.80 14.54 -18.09
N SER A 285 -2.22 13.49 -17.38
CA SER A 285 -3.49 12.83 -17.62
C SER A 285 -4.70 13.65 -17.17
N ASP A 286 -5.78 13.60 -17.94
CA ASP A 286 -7.09 14.16 -17.57
C ASP A 286 -7.87 13.17 -16.72
N ILE A 287 -7.86 11.89 -17.11
CA ILE A 287 -8.61 10.83 -16.44
C ILE A 287 -7.71 9.62 -16.19
N ILE A 288 -7.79 9.08 -14.99
CA ILE A 288 -7.12 7.83 -14.62
C ILE A 288 -8.08 6.67 -14.77
N LEU A 289 -7.60 5.55 -15.33
CA LEU A 289 -8.39 4.35 -15.56
C LEU A 289 -7.91 3.24 -14.64
N THR A 290 -8.83 2.64 -13.88
CA THR A 290 -8.54 1.47 -13.03
C THR A 290 -9.58 0.35 -13.21
N PRO A 291 -9.52 -0.40 -14.33
CA PRO A 291 -10.42 -1.51 -14.65
C PRO A 291 -10.12 -2.77 -13.84
N TYR A 292 -9.99 -2.58 -12.54
CA TYR A 292 -9.59 -3.62 -11.62
C TYR A 292 -10.71 -4.63 -11.44
N CYS A 293 -10.35 -5.90 -11.42
CA CYS A 293 -11.30 -6.98 -11.22
C CYS A 293 -11.92 -6.88 -9.81
N GLN A 294 -13.25 -6.79 -9.74
CA GLN A 294 -14.01 -6.70 -8.50
C GLN A 294 -13.61 -7.80 -7.51
N LYS A 295 -13.50 -9.06 -7.96
CA LYS A 295 -13.12 -10.20 -7.13
C LYS A 295 -11.77 -10.01 -6.42
N HIS A 296 -10.82 -9.34 -7.06
CA HIS A 296 -9.48 -9.13 -6.51
C HIS A 296 -9.37 -7.85 -5.71
N TYR A 297 -10.14 -6.81 -6.05
CA TYR A 297 -10.04 -5.46 -5.47
C TYR A 297 -11.22 -5.03 -4.61
N LYS A 298 -12.14 -5.94 -4.27
CA LYS A 298 -13.21 -5.70 -3.28
C LYS A 298 -12.64 -5.18 -1.95
N TRP A 299 -11.51 -5.74 -1.52
CA TRP A 299 -10.90 -5.45 -0.23
C TRP A 299 -9.45 -4.94 -0.32
N LYS A 300 -8.94 -4.71 -1.54
CA LYS A 300 -7.57 -4.20 -1.73
C LYS A 300 -7.61 -2.70 -1.96
N THR A 301 -6.81 -1.98 -1.18
CA THR A 301 -6.57 -0.56 -1.37
C THR A 301 -5.72 -0.31 -2.62
N SER A 302 -5.80 0.89 -3.18
CA SER A 302 -5.12 1.26 -4.42
C SER A 302 -4.34 2.57 -4.25
N GLY A 303 -3.01 2.49 -4.36
CA GLY A 303 -2.13 3.67 -4.26
C GLY A 303 -2.43 4.71 -5.33
N ILE A 304 -2.50 4.28 -6.60
CA ILE A 304 -2.85 5.16 -7.73
C ILE A 304 -4.21 5.83 -7.54
N PHE A 305 -5.18 5.18 -6.87
CA PHE A 305 -6.46 5.81 -6.60
C PHE A 305 -6.33 6.99 -5.64
N ILE A 306 -5.59 6.80 -4.55
CA ILE A 306 -5.34 7.87 -3.58
C ILE A 306 -4.54 8.99 -4.21
N GLU A 307 -3.52 8.66 -5.00
CA GLU A 307 -2.68 9.63 -5.72
C GLU A 307 -3.48 10.41 -6.76
N ALA A 308 -4.37 9.77 -7.53
CA ALA A 308 -5.25 10.44 -8.48
C ALA A 308 -6.18 11.44 -7.77
N ILE A 309 -6.85 11.00 -6.69
CA ILE A 309 -7.73 11.86 -5.91
C ILE A 309 -6.95 13.03 -5.31
N ALA A 310 -5.79 12.78 -4.71
CA ALA A 310 -4.93 13.82 -4.16
C ALA A 310 -4.46 14.83 -5.24
N ALA A 311 -4.32 14.39 -6.50
CA ALA A 311 -3.97 15.20 -7.66
C ALA A 311 -5.18 15.90 -8.29
N LYS A 312 -6.37 15.77 -7.70
CA LYS A 312 -7.66 16.21 -8.23
C LYS A 312 -7.97 15.65 -9.63
N LYS A 313 -7.49 14.44 -9.92
CA LYS A 313 -7.74 13.75 -11.18
C LYS A 313 -8.99 12.88 -11.06
N PRO A 314 -9.98 13.04 -11.95
CA PRO A 314 -11.04 12.06 -12.10
C PRO A 314 -10.45 10.67 -12.35
N ILE A 315 -11.08 9.67 -11.74
CA ILE A 315 -10.65 8.28 -11.84
C ILE A 315 -11.84 7.37 -12.07
N LEU A 316 -11.82 6.62 -13.17
CA LEU A 316 -12.81 5.59 -13.47
C LEU A 316 -12.43 4.28 -12.79
N VAL A 317 -13.39 3.71 -12.07
CA VAL A 317 -13.20 2.48 -11.26
C VAL A 317 -14.30 1.47 -11.53
N THR A 318 -13.98 0.19 -11.33
CA THR A 318 -14.96 -0.90 -11.43
C THR A 318 -15.90 -0.91 -10.23
N GLU A 319 -17.20 -1.12 -10.47
CA GLU A 319 -18.17 -1.33 -9.40
C GLU A 319 -17.79 -2.49 -8.46
N GLY A 320 -18.13 -2.34 -7.17
CA GLY A 320 -17.94 -3.36 -6.16
C GLY A 320 -16.50 -3.53 -5.66
N THR A 321 -15.59 -2.65 -6.12
CA THR A 321 -14.24 -2.52 -5.56
C THR A 321 -14.21 -1.61 -4.33
N TRP A 322 -13.12 -1.66 -3.55
CA TRP A 322 -12.90 -0.69 -2.47
C TRP A 322 -12.93 0.76 -2.98
N MET A 323 -12.37 1.03 -4.16
CA MET A 323 -12.34 2.36 -4.75
C MET A 323 -13.75 2.88 -5.07
N ALA A 324 -14.63 2.01 -5.61
CA ALA A 324 -16.03 2.34 -5.82
C ALA A 324 -16.76 2.65 -4.51
N HIS A 325 -16.43 1.96 -3.43
CA HIS A 325 -16.97 2.25 -2.11
C HIS A 325 -16.51 3.62 -1.58
N GLU A 326 -15.23 3.98 -1.77
CA GLU A 326 -14.75 5.32 -1.40
C GLU A 326 -15.45 6.42 -2.21
N LEU A 327 -15.62 6.26 -3.53
CA LEU A 327 -16.33 7.24 -4.36
C LEU A 327 -17.80 7.44 -3.92
N LYS A 328 -18.47 6.36 -3.52
CA LYS A 328 -19.87 6.43 -3.02
C LYS A 328 -20.01 7.29 -1.75
N LYS A 329 -18.96 7.45 -0.93
CA LYS A 329 -18.98 8.32 0.26
C LYS A 329 -19.02 9.81 -0.07
N PHE A 330 -18.66 10.17 -1.30
CA PHE A 330 -18.55 11.56 -1.78
C PHE A 330 -19.50 11.84 -2.95
N ASP A 331 -20.54 11.01 -3.13
CA ASP A 331 -21.53 11.14 -4.20
C ASP A 331 -20.93 11.21 -5.62
N LEU A 332 -19.88 10.43 -5.85
CA LEU A 332 -19.15 10.31 -7.13
C LEU A 332 -19.52 9.01 -7.89
N GLN A 333 -20.79 8.60 -7.88
CA GLN A 333 -21.23 7.36 -8.52
C GLN A 333 -21.04 7.39 -10.05
N GLU A 334 -21.00 8.57 -10.67
CA GLU A 334 -20.73 8.75 -12.09
C GLU A 334 -19.36 8.22 -12.53
N LEU A 335 -18.38 8.20 -11.62
CA LEU A 335 -17.02 7.70 -11.82
C LEU A 335 -16.91 6.17 -11.71
N ILE A 336 -18.01 5.49 -11.39
CA ILE A 336 -18.09 4.03 -11.28
C ILE A 336 -18.64 3.47 -12.59
N THR A 337 -17.99 2.42 -13.12
CA THR A 337 -18.37 1.80 -14.39
C THR A 337 -18.33 0.27 -14.32
N THR A 338 -19.09 -0.36 -15.21
CA THR A 338 -19.05 -1.80 -15.50
C THR A 338 -18.03 -2.14 -16.59
N TRP A 339 -17.44 -1.12 -17.23
CA TRP A 339 -16.47 -1.23 -18.32
C TRP A 339 -16.99 -1.78 -19.65
N GLU A 340 -18.28 -1.59 -19.92
CA GLU A 340 -18.79 -1.78 -21.29
C GLU A 340 -18.18 -0.71 -22.22
N PRO A 341 -17.54 -1.06 -23.35
CA PRO A 341 -16.73 -0.12 -24.15
C PRO A 341 -17.44 1.20 -24.47
N ASN A 342 -18.68 1.13 -24.97
CA ASN A 342 -19.47 2.31 -25.32
C ASN A 342 -19.89 3.15 -24.11
N ASP A 343 -20.03 2.56 -22.92
CA ASP A 343 -20.31 3.29 -21.69
C ASP A 343 -19.06 4.05 -21.20
N VAL A 344 -17.89 3.42 -21.26
CA VAL A 344 -16.61 4.01 -20.82
C VAL A 344 -16.31 5.29 -21.60
N ILE A 345 -16.46 5.27 -22.92
CA ILE A 345 -16.19 6.44 -23.77
C ILE A 345 -17.18 7.58 -23.48
N LYS A 346 -18.47 7.27 -23.30
CA LYS A 346 -19.49 8.26 -22.91
C LYS A 346 -19.17 8.88 -21.54
N LYS A 347 -18.74 8.06 -20.58
CA LYS A 347 -18.33 8.52 -19.24
C LYS A 347 -17.11 9.43 -19.31
N ILE A 348 -16.09 9.08 -20.10
CA ILE A 348 -14.89 9.91 -20.32
C ILE A 348 -15.28 11.32 -20.80
N ALA A 349 -16.15 11.40 -21.82
CA ALA A 349 -16.63 12.68 -22.36
C ALA A 349 -17.45 13.49 -21.33
N PHE A 350 -18.33 12.81 -20.58
CA PHE A 350 -19.14 13.42 -19.54
C PHE A 350 -18.29 14.00 -18.40
N ILE A 351 -17.33 13.23 -17.88
CA ILE A 351 -16.50 13.61 -16.74
C ILE A 351 -15.68 14.87 -17.03
N GLN A 352 -15.16 14.98 -18.26
CA GLN A 352 -14.32 16.12 -18.63
C GLN A 352 -15.09 17.44 -18.59
N SER A 353 -16.38 17.42 -18.95
CA SER A 353 -17.24 18.60 -19.01
C SER A 353 -18.00 18.89 -17.71
N ASN A 354 -18.15 17.90 -16.82
CA ASN A 354 -18.97 18.03 -15.62
C ASN A 354 -18.26 18.79 -14.48
N GLN A 355 -18.72 20.01 -14.21
CA GLN A 355 -18.21 20.85 -13.12
C GLN A 355 -18.62 20.38 -11.72
N ASP A 356 -19.76 19.71 -11.57
CA ASP A 356 -20.21 19.14 -10.30
C ASP A 356 -19.27 18.02 -9.85
N THR A 357 -18.94 17.10 -10.77
CA THR A 357 -17.97 16.03 -10.52
C THR A 357 -16.61 16.59 -10.08
N LYS A 358 -16.13 17.67 -10.71
CA LYS A 358 -14.87 18.33 -10.33
C LYS A 358 -14.92 18.92 -8.92
N LYS A 359 -16.05 19.54 -8.52
CA LYS A 359 -16.25 20.06 -7.16
C LYS A 359 -16.25 18.94 -6.12
N LYS A 360 -16.96 17.84 -6.39
CA LYS A 360 -16.99 16.65 -5.52
C LYS A 360 -15.61 16.02 -5.35
N ILE A 361 -14.83 15.89 -6.44
CA ILE A 361 -13.43 15.44 -6.38
C ILE A 361 -12.59 16.35 -5.49
N GLN A 362 -12.79 17.68 -5.55
CA GLN A 362 -12.06 18.61 -4.69
C GLN A 362 -12.39 18.41 -3.20
N VAL A 363 -13.66 18.17 -2.85
CA VAL A 363 -14.05 17.84 -1.47
C VAL A 363 -13.38 16.54 -1.02
N MET A 364 -13.45 15.49 -1.85
CA MET A 364 -12.80 14.21 -1.58
C MET A 364 -11.28 14.34 -1.43
N GLN A 365 -10.65 15.18 -2.25
CA GLN A 365 -9.22 15.46 -2.18
C GLN A 365 -8.81 16.03 -0.82
N GLN A 366 -9.55 17.03 -0.31
CA GLN A 366 -9.26 17.63 1.00
C GLN A 366 -9.35 16.60 2.12
N ALA A 367 -10.43 15.81 2.14
CA ALA A 367 -10.62 14.74 3.13
C ALA A 367 -9.50 13.69 3.06
N PHE A 368 -9.06 13.30 1.86
CA PHE A 368 -7.98 12.32 1.69
C PHE A 368 -6.61 12.86 2.08
N LEU A 369 -6.29 14.11 1.75
CA LEU A 369 -5.04 14.75 2.16
C LEU A 369 -4.93 14.82 3.69
N GLU A 370 -6.03 15.08 4.38
CA GLU A 370 -6.08 15.05 5.85
C GLU A 370 -5.93 13.61 6.38
N LYS A 371 -6.81 12.70 5.93
CA LYS A 371 -6.90 11.31 6.39
C LYS A 371 -5.61 10.52 6.19
N TYR A 372 -4.90 10.74 5.09
CA TYR A 372 -3.69 10.00 4.71
C TYR A 372 -2.39 10.81 4.90
N SER A 373 -2.45 11.91 5.66
CA SER A 373 -1.26 12.72 6.00
C SER A 373 -0.32 12.01 6.98
N VAL A 374 0.95 12.41 7.00
CA VAL A 374 1.91 11.99 8.05
C VAL A 374 1.39 12.32 9.47
N ASN A 375 0.66 13.42 9.63
CA ASN A 375 0.05 13.79 10.90
C ASN A 375 -0.99 12.76 11.34
N SER A 376 -1.82 12.26 10.41
CA SER A 376 -2.77 11.18 10.68
C SER A 376 -2.04 9.89 11.10
N PHE A 377 -0.96 9.51 10.41
CA PHE A 377 -0.11 8.39 10.84
C PHE A 377 0.45 8.58 12.25
N ALA A 378 0.96 9.78 12.55
CA ALA A 378 1.51 10.12 13.86
C ALA A 378 0.43 10.03 14.96
N ALA A 379 -0.76 10.59 14.71
CA ALA A 379 -1.89 10.53 15.63
C ALA A 379 -2.35 9.08 15.89
N VAL A 380 -2.48 8.25 14.85
CA VAL A 380 -2.86 6.84 15.02
C VAL A 380 -1.78 6.09 15.78
N LEU A 381 -0.49 6.26 15.47
CA LEU A 381 0.60 5.64 16.23
C LEU A 381 0.57 6.04 17.70
N GLN A 382 0.37 7.34 17.98
CA GLN A 382 0.28 7.84 19.34
C GLN A 382 -0.89 7.18 20.09
N SER A 383 -2.05 7.06 19.44
CA SER A 383 -3.25 6.43 20.04
C SER A 383 -3.04 4.96 20.40
N LEU A 384 -2.15 4.25 19.69
CA LEU A 384 -1.83 2.84 19.96
C LEU A 384 -0.97 2.64 21.21
N VAL A 385 -0.25 3.68 21.67
CA VAL A 385 0.69 3.56 22.81
C VAL A 385 0.31 4.41 24.02
N THR A 386 -0.61 5.34 23.85
CA THR A 386 -1.32 5.97 24.95
C THR A 386 -2.37 5.00 25.42
N ASP A 387 -2.20 4.46 26.62
CA ASP A 387 -3.24 3.73 27.33
C ASP A 387 -4.46 4.66 27.42
N VAL A 388 -5.38 4.57 26.46
CA VAL A 388 -6.75 4.97 26.74
C VAL A 388 -7.17 3.92 27.75
N THR A 389 -7.13 4.30 29.03
CA THR A 389 -7.81 3.58 30.10
C THR A 389 -9.23 3.27 29.60
N ARG A 390 -9.41 2.08 29.03
CA ARG A 390 -10.68 1.51 28.61
C ARG A 390 -11.03 0.42 29.58
#